data_AF-A0A957JHB0-F1
#
_entry.id   AF-A0A957JHB0-F1
#
_cell.length_a   1.000
_cell.length_b   1.000
_cell.length_c   1.000
_cell.angle_alpha   90.00
_cell.angle_beta   90.00
_cell.angle_gamma   90.00
#
_symmetry.space_group_name_H-M   'P 1'
#
loop_
_entity.id
_entity.type
_entity.pdbx_description
1 polymer ?
#
loop_
_entity_poly.entity_id
_entity_poly.type
_entity_poly.pdbx_seq_one_letter_code
_entity_poly.pdbx_strand_id
1 'polypeptide(L)' 'MNTSESLFGSALVITSICLGLVFVIVFLWSVIWAYNDAERRGKSGCLVALLVFLLSWPVGLIIWLVFRPEEKPPTY' A
#
# COMPACT_ATOMS: atom_id res chain seq x y z
N MET A 1 32.35 -24.01 6.54
CA MET A 1 31.24 -23.44 5.76
C MET A 1 31.77 -23.18 4.37
N ASN A 2 31.16 -23.76 3.34
CA ASN A 2 31.65 -23.64 1.96
C ASN A 2 31.31 -22.23 1.43
N THR A 3 32.15 -21.69 0.55
CA THR A 3 31.96 -20.35 -0.03
C THR A 3 30.61 -20.22 -0.75
N SER A 4 30.09 -21.29 -1.37
CA SER A 4 28.76 -21.35 -1.98
C SER A 4 27.61 -21.11 -0.97
N GLU A 5 27.71 -21.69 0.23
CA GLU A 5 26.70 -21.53 1.29
C GLU A 5 26.66 -20.10 1.82
N SER A 6 27.82 -19.46 1.96
CA SER A 6 27.89 -18.05 2.37
C SER A 6 27.32 -17.08 1.32
N LEU A 7 27.52 -17.38 0.03
CA LEU A 7 26.96 -16.59 -1.07
C LEU A 7 25.44 -16.76 -1.17
N PHE A 8 24.93 -17.96 -0.95
CA PHE A 8 23.49 -18.22 -0.93
C PHE A 8 22.81 -17.50 0.24
N GLY A 9 23.39 -17.58 1.45
CA GLY A 9 22.87 -16.88 2.62
C GLY A 9 22.81 -15.37 2.45
N SER A 10 23.87 -14.75 1.90
CA SER A 10 23.89 -13.31 1.67
C SER A 10 22.91 -12.87 0.57
N ALA A 11 22.77 -13.66 -0.51
CA ALA A 11 21.79 -13.40 -1.57
C ALA A 11 20.35 -13.38 -1.02
N LEU A 12 19.98 -14.36 -0.19
CA LEU A 12 18.65 -14.41 0.44
C LEU A 12 18.36 -13.19 1.31
N VAL A 13 19.34 -12.75 2.11
CA VAL A 13 19.20 -11.55 2.95
C VAL A 13 18.98 -10.31 2.08
N ILE A 14 19.80 -10.12 1.04
CA ILE A 14 19.68 -8.96 0.13
C ILE A 14 18.32 -8.98 -0.56
N THR A 15 17.90 -10.12 -1.12
CA THR A 15 16.59 -10.26 -1.75
C THR A 15 15.46 -9.94 -0.76
N SER A 16 15.53 -10.43 0.47
CA SER A 16 14.51 -10.18 1.49
C SER A 16 14.42 -8.69 1.85
N ILE A 17 15.56 -8.01 1.96
CA ILE A 17 15.60 -6.56 2.21
C ILE A 17 14.99 -5.79 1.03
N CYS A 18 15.36 -6.13 -0.20
CA CYS A 18 14.80 -5.49 -1.39
C CYS A 18 13.28 -5.68 -1.46
N LEU A 19 12.78 -6.89 -1.23
CA LEU A 19 11.34 -7.17 -1.21
C LEU A 19 10.63 -6.41 -0.08
N GLY A 20 11.23 -6.36 1.12
CA GLY A 20 10.69 -5.59 2.24
C GLY A 20 10.61 -4.09 1.94
N LEU A 21 11.64 -3.52 1.31
CA LEU A 21 11.64 -2.12 0.90
C LEU A 21 10.55 -1.82 -0.14
N VAL A 22 10.44 -2.66 -1.17
CA VAL A 22 9.39 -2.53 -2.19
C VAL A 22 8.01 -2.62 -1.55
N PHE A 23 7.82 -3.58 -0.64
CA PHE A 23 6.57 -3.74 0.10
C PHE A 23 6.20 -2.47 0.89
N VAL A 24 7.15 -1.90 1.66
CA VAL A 24 6.92 -0.67 2.42
C VAL A 24 6.59 0.51 1.51
N ILE A 25 7.29 0.66 0.38
CA ILE A 25 7.04 1.73 -0.60
C ILE A 25 5.62 1.61 -1.17
N VAL A 26 5.24 0.42 -1.62
CA VAL A 26 3.90 0.17 -2.18
C VAL A 26 2.81 0.36 -1.13
N PHE A 27 3.05 -0.11 0.10
CA PHE A 27 2.13 0.08 1.22
C PHE A 27 1.89 1.57 1.49
N LEU A 28 2.95 2.35 1.71
CA LEU A 28 2.83 3.79 1.99
C LEU A 28 2.20 4.55 0.82
N TRP A 29 2.61 4.22 -0.41
CA TRP A 29 2.03 4.82 -1.60
C TRP A 29 0.53 4.54 -1.70
N SER A 30 0.09 3.31 -1.40
CA SER A 30 -1.33 2.94 -1.43
C SER A 30 -2.16 3.68 -0.38
N VAL A 31 -1.61 3.92 0.82
CA VAL A 31 -2.28 4.69 1.88
C VAL A 31 -2.45 6.15 1.46
N ILE A 32 -1.38 6.78 0.94
CA ILE A 32 -1.40 8.17 0.45
C ILE A 32 -2.37 8.30 -0.73
N TRP A 33 -2.35 7.32 -1.64
CA TRP A 33 -3.27 7.28 -2.77
C TRP A 33 -4.73 7.18 -2.30
N ALA A 34 -5.04 6.30 -1.36
CA ALA A 34 -6.39 6.13 -0.84
C ALA A 34 -6.90 7.38 -0.11
N TYR A 35 -6.03 8.07 0.62
CA TYR A 35 -6.32 9.39 1.20
C TYR A 35 -6.76 10.38 0.12
N ASN A 36 -5.95 10.56 -0.92
CA ASN A 36 -6.22 11.52 -2.00
C ASN A 36 -7.47 11.12 -2.81
N ASP A 37 -7.67 9.83 -3.08
CA ASP A 37 -8.84 9.33 -3.80
C ASP A 37 -10.14 9.59 -3.01
N ALA A 38 -10.11 9.44 -1.69
CA ALA A 38 -11.24 9.76 -0.83
C ALA A 38 -11.57 11.26 -0.79
N GLU A 39 -10.56 12.12 -0.66
CA GLU A 39 -10.74 13.58 -0.70
C GLU A 39 -11.32 14.04 -2.05
N ARG A 40 -10.81 13.51 -3.18
CA ARG A 40 -11.36 13.78 -4.53
C ARG A 40 -12.84 13.40 -4.64
N ARG A 41 -13.28 12.38 -3.91
CA ARG A 41 -14.66 11.90 -3.88
C ARG A 41 -15.52 12.57 -2.81
N GLY A 42 -14.99 13.57 -2.09
CA GLY A 42 -15.70 14.28 -1.02
C GLY A 42 -16.00 13.41 0.20
N LYS A 43 -15.17 12.39 0.45
CA LYS A 43 -15.15 11.59 1.67
C LYS A 43 -13.92 11.96 2.50
N SER A 44 -13.95 11.68 3.80
CA SER A 44 -12.80 11.95 4.67
C SER A 44 -11.63 11.05 4.30
N GLY A 45 -10.56 11.64 3.74
CA GLY A 45 -9.35 10.93 3.39
C GLY A 45 -8.64 10.34 4.59
N CYS A 46 -8.70 11.00 5.75
CA CYS A 46 -8.11 10.50 6.99
C CYS A 46 -8.74 9.16 7.43
N LEU A 47 -10.08 9.06 7.38
CA LEU A 47 -10.78 7.82 7.73
C LEU A 47 -10.44 6.68 6.77
N VAL A 48 -10.35 6.98 5.48
CA VAL A 48 -9.99 5.98 4.46
C VAL A 48 -8.53 5.57 4.57
N ALA A 49 -7.61 6.50 4.83
CA ALA A 49 -6.21 6.20 5.06
C ALA A 49 -6.02 5.30 6.28
N LEU A 50 -6.72 5.60 7.38
CA LEU A 50 -6.74 4.76 8.59
C LEU A 50 -7.34 3.38 8.29
N LEU A 51 -8.39 3.30 7.48
CA LEU A 51 -8.95 2.02 7.04
C LEU A 51 -7.90 1.20 6.28
N VAL A 52 -7.20 1.80 5.31
CA VAL A 52 -6.19 1.09 4.51
C VAL A 52 -4.95 0.72 5.35
N PHE A 53 -4.56 1.56 6.29
CA PHE A 53 -3.40 1.36 7.16
C PHE A 53 -3.65 0.34 8.29
N LEU A 54 -4.81 0.42 8.97
CA LEU A 54 -5.12 -0.40 10.15
C LEU A 54 -5.84 -1.70 9.79
N LEU A 55 -6.74 -1.69 8.80
CA LEU A 55 -7.38 -2.92 8.33
C LEU A 55 -6.46 -3.59 7.32
N SER A 56 -5.51 -4.38 7.86
CA SER A 56 -4.63 -5.34 7.17
C SER A 56 -4.53 -5.12 5.66
N TRP A 57 -3.52 -4.38 5.21
CA TRP A 57 -3.24 -4.29 3.78
C TRP A 57 -3.01 -5.70 3.18
N PRO A 58 -3.66 -6.06 2.05
CA PRO A 58 -4.40 -5.19 1.12
C PRO A 58 -5.92 -5.11 1.35
N VAL A 59 -6.47 -5.76 2.38
CA VAL A 59 -7.92 -5.86 2.62
C VAL A 59 -8.58 -4.49 2.77
N GLY A 60 -8.02 -3.59 3.57
CA GLY A 60 -8.56 -2.22 3.72
C GLY A 60 -8.59 -1.44 2.41
N LEU A 61 -7.58 -1.63 1.54
CA LEU A 61 -7.54 -1.04 0.20
C LEU A 61 -8.63 -1.63 -0.70
N ILE A 62 -8.83 -2.95 -0.66
CA ILE A 62 -9.88 -3.62 -1.43
C ILE A 62 -11.26 -3.14 -0.99
N ILE A 63 -11.51 -3.02 0.31
CA ILE A 63 -12.78 -2.48 0.85
C ILE A 63 -13.02 -1.08 0.32
N TRP A 64 -12.01 -0.20 0.35
CA TRP A 64 -12.13 1.13 -0.23
C TRP A 64 -12.46 1.08 -1.73
N LEU A 65 -11.77 0.26 -2.51
CA LEU A 65 -12.00 0.15 -3.96
C LEU A 65 -13.41 -0.35 -4.31
N VAL A 66 -13.98 -1.24 -3.50
CA VAL A 66 -15.32 -1.79 -3.70
C VAL A 66 -16.42 -0.79 -3.33
N PHE A 67 -16.25 -0.07 -2.21
CA PHE A 67 -17.28 0.82 -1.66
C PHE A 67 -17.07 2.30 -1.99
N ARG A 68 -16.01 2.66 -2.71
CA ARG A 68 -15.76 4.07 -3.07
C ARG A 68 -16.94 4.63 -3.87
N PRO A 69 -17.43 5.82 -3.54
CA PRO A 69 -18.50 6.47 -4.30
C PRO A 69 -17.99 6.91 -5.68
N GLU A 70 -18.90 7.13 -6.63
CA GLU A 70 -18.56 7.68 -7.93
C GLU A 70 -17.94 9.08 -7.82
N GLU A 71 -17.12 9.44 -8.81
CA GLU A 71 -16.55 10.79 -8.86
C GLU A 71 -17.68 11.78 -9.12
N LYS A 72 -17.74 12.88 -8.35
CA LYS A 72 -18.72 13.94 -8.62
C LYS A 72 -18.44 14.48 -10.03
N PRO A 73 -19.44 14.54 -10.92
CA PRO A 73 -19.24 15.15 -12.23
C PRO A 73 -18.83 16.62 -12.05
N PRO A 74 -17.95 17.16 -12.91
CA PRO A 74 -17.62 18.58 -12.86
C PRO A 74 -18.90 19.39 -13.08
N THR A 75 -19.28 20.19 -12.08
CA THR A 75 -20.33 21.20 -12.23
C THR A 75 -19.74 22.37 -13.01
N TYR A 76 -20.13 22.51 -14.28
CA TYR A 76 -19.81 23.67 -15.14
C TYR A 76 -20.64 24.89 -14.76
#